data_AF-A0AAN6TAE4-F1
#
_entry.id   AF-A0AAN6TAE4-F1
#
_cell.length_a   1.000
_cell.length_b   1.000
_cell.length_c   1.000
_cell.angle_alpha   90.00
_cell.angle_beta   90.00
_cell.angle_gamma   90.00
#
_symmetry.space_group_name_H-M   'P 1'
#
loop_
_entity.id
_entity.type
_entity.pdbx_description
1 polymer ?
#
loop_
_entity_poly.entity_id
_entity_poly.type
_entity_poly.pdbx_seq_one_letter_code
_entity_poly.pdbx_strand_id
1 'polypeptide(L)'
;MYFSLARTQSFVTSTISLLSQSSSPSSQSAQSRSGGAGQLQQLVEKITAFILPDFISLTHVANTISAALPPINQLLVVGAQNCAAHHAFGPLTGEVSPAVLREAGCRIVMVGHAERRRLFGEGDPDGRVVRDKVAGVLRNGMVPLICVGEVGRPEPESDGAEGGDGDAGVRAAVEEVVGQVQAALRGLSEEVLNGQLKGDSGEEDKGEIILAYEPVWAIGAPEPAAAEYVRAVVRRVRESEVLKGWPGRVRIVYGGAAKPGMWGRLGGDLDGLFLGRFAHQPEQFVKIIHEVAGVDSSVGGG
;
A
#
# COMPACT_ATOMS: atom_id res chain seq x y z
N MET A 1 -7.16 0.36 -13.26
CA MET A 1 -6.07 -0.57 -13.68
C MET A 1 -6.64 -1.52 -14.73
N TYR A 2 -6.06 -1.67 -15.93
CA TYR A 2 -6.55 -2.65 -16.92
C TYR A 2 -5.39 -3.52 -17.40
N PHE A 3 -5.27 -4.68 -16.79
CA PHE A 3 -4.50 -5.79 -17.31
C PHE A 3 -5.49 -6.85 -17.80
N SER A 4 -5.22 -7.45 -18.95
CA SER A 4 -5.84 -8.73 -19.27
C SER A 4 -5.30 -9.79 -18.30
N LEU A 5 -6.06 -10.86 -18.10
CA LEU A 5 -5.63 -12.01 -17.31
C LEU A 5 -4.19 -12.45 -17.68
N ALA A 6 -3.90 -12.60 -18.98
CA ALA A 6 -2.59 -12.99 -19.47
C ALA A 6 -1.46 -12.02 -19.04
N ARG A 7 -1.73 -10.71 -19.03
CA ARG A 7 -0.73 -9.71 -18.65
C ARG A 7 -0.50 -9.70 -17.13
N THR A 8 -1.55 -9.92 -16.33
CA THR A 8 -1.41 -10.11 -14.87
C THR A 8 -0.56 -11.35 -14.55
N GLN A 9 -0.82 -12.47 -15.22
CA GLN A 9 -0.04 -13.70 -15.06
C GLN A 9 1.43 -13.52 -15.42
N SER A 10 1.70 -12.91 -16.57
CA SER A 10 3.07 -12.60 -17.00
C SER A 10 3.78 -11.68 -16.02
N PHE A 11 3.11 -10.64 -15.52
CA PHE A 11 3.69 -9.72 -14.54
C PHE A 11 4.12 -10.45 -13.26
N VAL A 12 3.25 -11.29 -12.69
CA VAL A 12 3.53 -12.00 -11.43
C VAL A 12 4.66 -13.00 -11.61
N THR A 13 4.62 -13.84 -12.66
CA THR A 13 5.67 -14.82 -12.94
C THR A 13 7.02 -14.15 -13.19
N SER A 14 7.07 -13.06 -13.96
CA SER A 14 8.30 -12.32 -14.21
C SER A 14 8.84 -11.66 -12.93
N THR A 15 7.97 -11.09 -12.09
CA THR A 15 8.36 -10.49 -10.81
C THR A 15 9.00 -11.53 -9.88
N ILE A 16 8.36 -12.69 -9.72
CA ILE A 16 8.88 -13.81 -8.92
C ILE A 16 10.23 -14.27 -9.46
N SER A 17 10.35 -14.41 -10.78
CA SER A 17 11.58 -14.81 -11.45
C SER A 17 12.71 -13.82 -11.18
N LEU A 18 12.47 -12.51 -11.31
CA LEU A 18 13.46 -11.46 -11.04
C LEU A 18 13.89 -11.41 -9.56
N LEU A 19 12.95 -11.56 -8.63
CA LEU A 19 13.24 -11.67 -7.20
C LEU A 19 14.01 -12.95 -6.83
N SER A 20 13.90 -14.01 -7.65
CA SER A 20 14.62 -15.27 -7.46
C SER A 20 15.95 -15.34 -8.24
N GLN A 21 16.12 -14.52 -9.28
CA GLN A 21 17.34 -14.45 -10.10
C GLN A 21 18.41 -13.56 -9.48
N SER A 22 18.01 -12.57 -8.67
CA SER A 22 18.91 -11.94 -7.68
C SER A 22 19.57 -12.99 -6.77
N SER A 23 18.99 -14.19 -6.69
CA SER A 23 19.50 -15.35 -5.96
C SER A 23 20.39 -16.32 -6.75
N SER A 24 20.50 -16.23 -8.09
CA SER A 24 21.15 -17.25 -8.93
C SER A 24 22.46 -16.77 -9.59
N PRO A 25 23.52 -17.61 -9.60
CA PRO A 25 24.85 -17.21 -10.06
C PRO A 25 24.94 -17.19 -11.59
N SER A 26 25.06 -16.00 -12.19
CA SER A 26 25.58 -15.86 -13.54
C SER A 26 27.10 -16.08 -13.53
N SER A 27 27.55 -17.19 -14.12
CA SER A 27 28.89 -17.47 -14.70
C SER A 27 30.12 -16.67 -14.21
N GLN A 28 30.23 -16.41 -12.91
CA GLN A 28 31.40 -15.81 -12.28
C GLN A 28 31.96 -16.78 -11.24
N SER A 29 33.28 -16.77 -11.14
CA SER A 29 34.13 -17.70 -10.39
C SER A 29 33.63 -18.06 -8.98
N ALA A 30 34.02 -19.23 -8.50
CA ALA A 30 33.52 -19.92 -7.31
C ALA A 30 33.58 -19.17 -5.95
N GLN A 31 33.97 -17.89 -5.90
CA GLN A 31 34.02 -17.05 -4.70
C GLN A 31 32.74 -16.23 -4.42
N SER A 32 31.71 -16.19 -5.29
CA SER A 32 30.50 -15.33 -5.09
C SER A 32 29.19 -16.07 -4.76
N ARG A 33 29.21 -17.38 -4.49
CA ARG A 33 27.99 -18.20 -4.29
C ARG A 33 27.16 -17.82 -3.04
N SER A 34 27.68 -16.97 -2.15
CA SER A 34 26.98 -16.49 -0.95
C SER A 34 26.12 -15.24 -1.17
N GLY A 35 26.21 -14.56 -2.32
CA GLY A 35 25.59 -13.24 -2.52
C GLY A 35 24.09 -13.26 -2.74
N GLY A 36 23.57 -14.19 -3.54
CA GLY A 36 22.19 -14.13 -4.02
C GLY A 36 21.13 -14.57 -3.01
N ALA A 37 21.33 -15.70 -2.32
CA ALA A 37 20.46 -16.12 -1.22
C ALA A 37 20.49 -15.09 -0.07
N GLY A 38 21.64 -14.43 0.14
CA GLY A 38 21.78 -13.34 1.09
C GLY A 38 20.98 -12.09 0.71
N GLN A 39 20.88 -11.77 -0.58
CA GLN A 39 20.12 -10.62 -1.06
C GLN A 39 18.61 -10.79 -0.87
N LEU A 40 18.05 -11.96 -1.22
CA LEU A 40 16.63 -12.25 -1.00
C LEU A 40 16.28 -12.24 0.49
N GLN A 41 17.15 -12.80 1.34
CA GLN A 41 16.97 -12.77 2.79
C GLN A 41 16.97 -11.33 3.33
N GLN A 42 17.89 -10.47 2.86
CA GLN A 42 17.91 -9.06 3.22
C GLN A 42 16.64 -8.32 2.79
N LEU A 43 16.06 -8.66 1.64
CA LEU A 43 14.78 -8.07 1.22
C LEU A 43 13.65 -8.51 2.15
N VAL A 44 13.55 -9.82 2.44
CA VAL A 44 12.52 -10.37 3.34
C VAL A 44 12.55 -9.70 4.72
N GLU A 45 13.74 -9.38 5.23
CA GLU A 45 13.91 -8.73 6.54
C GLU A 45 13.56 -7.23 6.55
N LYS A 46 13.55 -6.58 5.38
CA LYS A 46 13.45 -5.11 5.29
C LYS A 46 12.16 -4.60 4.66
N ILE A 47 11.51 -5.37 3.80
CA ILE A 47 10.36 -4.89 3.04
C ILE A 47 9.31 -5.99 2.82
N THR A 48 8.05 -5.57 2.91
CA THR A 48 6.90 -6.30 2.37
C THR A 48 6.38 -5.55 1.15
N ALA A 49 6.49 -6.17 -0.02
CA ALA A 49 5.81 -5.75 -1.23
C ALA A 49 4.42 -6.42 -1.30
N PHE A 50 3.48 -5.75 -1.96
CA PHE A 50 2.15 -6.30 -2.18
C PHE A 50 1.66 -6.09 -3.61
N ILE A 51 0.84 -7.02 -4.10
CA ILE A 51 0.17 -6.94 -5.41
C ILE A 51 -1.33 -7.00 -5.20
N LEU A 52 -2.05 -6.03 -5.79
CA LEU A 52 -3.51 -5.94 -5.76
C LEU A 52 -4.08 -6.27 -7.16
N PRO A 53 -4.22 -7.56 -7.55
CA PRO A 53 -4.84 -7.92 -8.82
C PRO A 53 -6.34 -7.60 -8.82
N ASP A 54 -6.96 -7.67 -10.01
CA ASP A 54 -8.41 -7.71 -10.13
C ASP A 54 -8.98 -9.03 -9.54
N PHE A 55 -10.27 -9.05 -9.19
CA PHE A 55 -10.89 -10.23 -8.57
C PHE A 55 -10.86 -11.49 -9.44
N ILE A 56 -10.87 -11.37 -10.78
CA ILE A 56 -10.84 -12.52 -11.69
C ILE A 56 -9.48 -13.20 -11.65
N SER A 57 -8.40 -12.40 -11.53
CA SER A 57 -7.03 -12.90 -11.48
C SER A 57 -6.56 -13.27 -10.06
N LEU A 58 -7.29 -12.88 -9.02
CA LEU A 58 -6.84 -12.88 -7.62
C LEU A 58 -6.37 -14.26 -7.12
N THR A 59 -7.19 -15.29 -7.26
CA THR A 59 -6.85 -16.63 -6.75
C THR A 59 -5.68 -17.25 -7.50
N HIS A 60 -5.56 -16.99 -8.80
CA HIS A 60 -4.41 -17.41 -9.58
C HIS A 60 -3.12 -16.74 -9.08
N VAL A 61 -3.16 -15.42 -8.85
CA VAL A 61 -1.99 -14.68 -8.31
C VAL A 61 -1.62 -15.19 -6.92
N ALA A 62 -2.59 -15.38 -6.03
CA ALA A 62 -2.38 -15.89 -4.68
C ALA A 62 -1.68 -17.27 -4.70
N ASN A 63 -2.20 -18.20 -5.51
CA ASN A 63 -1.64 -19.55 -5.63
C ASN A 63 -0.23 -19.53 -6.24
N THR A 64 0.00 -18.71 -7.27
CA THR A 64 1.31 -18.58 -7.92
C THR A 64 2.37 -18.04 -6.96
N ILE A 65 2.02 -17.01 -6.17
CA ILE A 65 2.92 -16.46 -5.15
C ILE A 65 3.20 -17.50 -4.07
N SER A 66 2.15 -18.15 -3.53
CA SER A 66 2.29 -19.14 -2.45
C SER A 66 3.08 -20.39 -2.88
N ALA A 67 3.01 -20.78 -4.15
CA ALA A 67 3.78 -21.91 -4.67
C ALA A 67 5.26 -21.58 -4.89
N ALA A 68 5.58 -20.32 -5.22
CA ALA A 68 6.94 -19.90 -5.54
C ALA A 68 7.71 -19.37 -4.32
N LEU A 69 7.03 -18.73 -3.38
CA LEU A 69 7.62 -18.13 -2.18
C LEU A 69 7.03 -18.85 -0.96
N PRO A 70 7.82 -19.62 -0.19
CA PRO A 70 7.30 -20.39 0.94
C PRO A 70 6.65 -19.48 2.01
N PRO A 71 5.73 -19.99 2.84
CA PRO A 71 4.85 -19.20 3.71
C PRO A 71 5.53 -18.26 4.71
N ILE A 72 6.81 -18.50 5.00
CA ILE A 72 7.62 -17.66 5.91
C ILE A 72 8.07 -16.36 5.22
N ASN A 73 8.03 -16.29 3.88
CA ASN A 73 8.50 -15.12 3.14
C ASN A 73 7.38 -14.07 3.03
N GLN A 74 7.42 -13.09 3.93
CA GLN A 74 6.58 -11.89 3.91
C GLN A 74 7.00 -10.86 2.84
N LEU A 75 7.88 -11.24 1.90
CA LEU A 75 8.40 -10.33 0.88
C LEU A 75 7.32 -9.91 -0.12
N LEU A 76 6.47 -10.84 -0.57
CA LEU A 76 5.44 -10.55 -1.56
C LEU A 76 4.11 -11.12 -1.09
N VAL A 77 3.17 -10.23 -0.76
CA VAL A 77 1.82 -10.61 -0.31
C VAL A 77 0.78 -10.24 -1.36
N VAL A 78 -0.30 -11.02 -1.44
CA VAL A 78 -1.46 -10.70 -2.27
C VAL A 78 -2.48 -9.91 -1.46
N GLY A 79 -3.09 -8.92 -2.10
CA GLY A 79 -4.21 -8.18 -1.56
C GLY A 79 -5.33 -8.02 -2.58
N ALA A 80 -6.32 -7.19 -2.25
CA ALA A 80 -7.45 -6.90 -3.12
C ALA A 80 -7.62 -5.40 -3.36
N GLN A 81 -8.15 -5.04 -4.53
CA GLN A 81 -8.39 -3.65 -4.91
C GLN A 81 -9.65 -3.04 -4.25
N ASN A 82 -10.53 -3.88 -3.71
CA ASN A 82 -11.77 -3.49 -3.05
C ASN A 82 -12.32 -4.65 -2.22
N CYS A 83 -13.34 -4.39 -1.41
CA CYS A 83 -14.24 -5.39 -0.84
C CYS A 83 -15.66 -4.81 -0.67
N ALA A 84 -16.61 -5.69 -0.36
CA ALA A 84 -17.95 -5.30 0.08
C ALA A 84 -17.91 -4.62 1.46
N ALA A 85 -18.89 -3.76 1.74
CA ALA A 85 -19.09 -3.19 3.08
C ALA A 85 -19.58 -4.24 4.09
N HIS A 86 -20.29 -5.27 3.63
CA HIS A 86 -20.64 -6.41 4.46
C HIS A 86 -19.43 -7.35 4.61
N HIS A 87 -19.06 -7.63 5.85
CA HIS A 87 -17.79 -8.28 6.17
C HIS A 87 -17.81 -9.82 6.03
N ALA A 88 -18.96 -10.44 6.20
CA ALA A 88 -19.12 -11.90 6.23
C ALA A 88 -19.69 -12.46 4.92
N PHE A 89 -19.74 -13.79 4.82
CA PHE A 89 -20.50 -14.51 3.80
C PHE A 89 -21.99 -14.13 3.85
N GLY A 90 -22.68 -14.17 2.72
CA GLY A 90 -24.10 -13.84 2.68
C GLY A 90 -24.63 -13.45 1.30
N PRO A 91 -25.85 -12.88 1.26
CA PRO A 91 -26.53 -12.51 0.02
C PRO A 91 -25.92 -11.24 -0.60
N LEU A 92 -24.73 -11.39 -1.18
CA LEU A 92 -23.91 -10.32 -1.75
C LEU A 92 -23.70 -10.53 -3.25
N THR A 93 -24.78 -10.69 -4.02
CA THR A 93 -24.71 -10.98 -5.47
C THR A 93 -23.83 -9.95 -6.20
N GLY A 94 -22.73 -10.42 -6.82
CA GLY A 94 -21.80 -9.59 -7.57
C GLY A 94 -20.71 -8.90 -6.74
N GLU A 95 -20.74 -9.03 -5.41
CA GLU A 95 -19.79 -8.43 -4.48
C GLU A 95 -18.85 -9.48 -3.87
N VAL A 96 -17.69 -9.03 -3.37
CA VAL A 96 -16.70 -9.90 -2.73
C VAL A 96 -16.50 -9.44 -1.28
N SER A 97 -16.90 -10.28 -0.31
CA SER A 97 -16.76 -9.94 1.10
C SER A 97 -15.32 -10.08 1.59
N PRO A 98 -14.92 -9.33 2.64
CA PRO A 98 -13.67 -9.54 3.36
C PRO A 98 -13.41 -11.00 3.79
N ALA A 99 -14.44 -11.74 4.22
CA ALA A 99 -14.31 -13.16 4.57
C ALA A 99 -13.84 -14.02 3.38
N VAL A 100 -14.40 -13.81 2.19
CA VAL A 100 -13.99 -14.51 0.96
C VAL A 100 -12.57 -14.12 0.56
N LEU A 101 -12.20 -12.84 0.69
CA LEU A 101 -10.83 -12.38 0.39
C LEU A 101 -9.81 -13.02 1.33
N ARG A 102 -10.14 -13.16 2.62
CA ARG A 102 -9.28 -13.83 3.58
C ARG A 102 -9.08 -15.31 3.22
N GLU A 103 -10.15 -16.01 2.84
CA GLU A 103 -10.09 -17.40 2.36
C GLU A 103 -9.24 -17.53 1.09
N ALA A 104 -9.30 -16.54 0.19
CA ALA A 104 -8.50 -16.49 -1.03
C ALA A 104 -7.01 -16.12 -0.79
N GLY A 105 -6.59 -15.93 0.47
CA GLY A 105 -5.21 -15.66 0.84
C GLY A 105 -4.81 -14.19 0.86
N CYS A 106 -5.76 -13.26 0.71
CA CYS A 106 -5.46 -11.83 0.84
C CYS A 106 -4.99 -11.48 2.26
N ARG A 107 -4.01 -10.56 2.32
CA ARG A 107 -3.53 -9.95 3.56
C ARG A 107 -3.82 -8.47 3.66
N ILE A 108 -3.93 -7.78 2.53
CA ILE A 108 -4.15 -6.34 2.44
C ILE A 108 -5.39 -6.09 1.57
N VAL A 109 -6.24 -5.13 1.95
CA VAL A 109 -7.41 -4.75 1.14
C VAL A 109 -7.46 -3.24 1.00
N MET A 110 -7.42 -2.77 -0.25
CA MET A 110 -7.57 -1.35 -0.56
C MET A 110 -9.02 -0.91 -0.36
N VAL A 111 -9.20 0.23 0.32
CA VAL A 111 -10.51 0.82 0.61
C VAL A 111 -10.46 2.33 0.39
N GLY A 112 -11.54 2.91 -0.15
CA GLY A 112 -11.65 4.35 -0.32
C GLY A 112 -10.74 4.96 -1.39
N HIS A 113 -10.28 4.19 -2.38
CA HIS A 113 -9.51 4.73 -3.50
C HIS A 113 -10.28 5.85 -4.22
N ALA A 114 -9.58 6.90 -4.69
CA ALA A 114 -10.20 8.10 -5.27
C ALA A 114 -11.16 7.77 -6.45
N GLU A 115 -10.82 6.79 -7.28
CA GLU A 115 -11.70 6.31 -8.35
C GLU A 115 -13.01 5.72 -7.80
N ARG A 116 -12.96 4.99 -6.68
CA ARG A 116 -14.15 4.40 -6.04
C ARG A 116 -15.03 5.44 -5.38
N ARG A 117 -14.42 6.42 -4.71
CA ARG A 117 -15.15 7.56 -4.15
C ARG A 117 -15.90 8.33 -5.23
N ARG A 118 -15.22 8.65 -6.35
CA ARG A 118 -15.79 9.45 -7.45
C ARG A 118 -16.80 8.69 -8.31
N LEU A 119 -16.49 7.44 -8.67
CA LEU A 119 -17.27 6.70 -9.69
C LEU A 119 -18.31 5.74 -9.11
N PHE A 120 -18.13 5.31 -7.87
CA PHE A 120 -18.95 4.25 -7.25
C PHE A 120 -19.63 4.70 -5.94
N GLY A 121 -19.63 6.00 -5.64
CA GLY A 121 -20.36 6.55 -4.50
C GLY A 121 -19.77 6.22 -3.13
N GLU A 122 -18.49 5.84 -3.06
CA GLU A 122 -17.83 5.51 -1.78
C GLU A 122 -17.28 6.74 -1.03
N GLY A 123 -17.51 7.93 -1.57
CA GLY A 123 -17.19 9.21 -0.93
C GLY A 123 -18.39 9.80 -0.18
N ASP A 124 -19.17 8.96 0.48
CA ASP A 124 -20.36 9.42 1.20
C ASP A 124 -19.99 10.42 2.31
N PRO A 125 -20.81 11.47 2.57
CA PRO A 125 -20.43 12.57 3.47
C PRO A 125 -20.02 12.12 4.89
N ASP A 126 -20.61 11.03 5.38
CA ASP A 126 -20.34 10.50 6.72
C ASP A 126 -19.18 9.48 6.75
N GLY A 127 -18.60 9.16 5.60
CA GLY A 127 -17.56 8.16 5.37
C GLY A 127 -17.96 6.74 5.78
N ARG A 128 -19.26 6.45 5.85
CA ARG A 128 -19.83 5.18 6.31
C ARG A 128 -19.37 4.01 5.45
N VAL A 129 -19.37 4.16 4.13
CA VAL A 129 -19.02 3.04 3.23
C VAL A 129 -17.58 2.61 3.45
N VAL A 130 -16.65 3.57 3.51
CA VAL A 130 -15.24 3.29 3.76
C VAL A 130 -15.04 2.72 5.16
N ARG A 131 -15.69 3.30 6.19
CA ARG A 131 -15.63 2.78 7.56
C ARG A 131 -16.10 1.34 7.69
N ASP A 132 -17.24 1.00 7.09
CA ASP A 132 -17.79 -0.36 7.15
C ASP A 132 -16.84 -1.37 6.50
N LYS A 133 -16.19 -0.98 5.40
CA LYS A 133 -15.14 -1.80 4.74
C LYS A 133 -13.90 -1.93 5.62
N VAL A 134 -13.38 -0.84 6.19
CA VAL A 134 -12.25 -0.87 7.14
C VAL A 134 -12.54 -1.84 8.28
N ALA A 135 -13.72 -1.72 8.91
CA ALA A 135 -14.16 -2.60 9.98
C ALA A 135 -14.22 -4.06 9.51
N GLY A 136 -14.76 -4.30 8.31
CA GLY A 136 -14.87 -5.63 7.74
C GLY A 136 -13.52 -6.29 7.43
N VAL A 137 -12.54 -5.51 6.97
CA VAL A 137 -11.17 -5.98 6.70
C VAL A 137 -10.48 -6.36 8.02
N LEU A 138 -10.55 -5.49 9.03
CA LEU A 138 -9.97 -5.74 10.36
C LEU A 138 -10.59 -6.97 11.04
N ARG A 139 -11.93 -7.10 11.01
CA ARG A 139 -12.66 -8.27 11.55
C ARG A 139 -12.22 -9.61 10.94
N ASN A 140 -11.70 -9.59 9.73
CA ASN A 140 -11.26 -10.79 9.02
C ASN A 140 -9.72 -10.98 9.06
N GLY A 141 -9.04 -10.30 9.97
CA GLY A 141 -7.59 -10.46 10.19
C GLY A 141 -6.72 -9.99 9.03
N MET A 142 -7.22 -9.03 8.24
CA MET A 142 -6.46 -8.39 7.16
C MET A 142 -6.14 -6.94 7.53
N VAL A 143 -5.22 -6.33 6.77
CA VAL A 143 -4.81 -4.94 6.93
C VAL A 143 -5.53 -4.06 5.91
N PRO A 144 -6.33 -3.06 6.33
CA PRO A 144 -6.91 -2.10 5.41
C PRO A 144 -5.83 -1.14 4.90
N LEU A 145 -5.74 -1.02 3.57
CA LEU A 145 -5.00 0.03 2.86
C LEU A 145 -5.98 1.15 2.53
N ILE A 146 -6.04 2.16 3.40
CA ILE A 146 -7.01 3.25 3.36
C ILE A 146 -6.45 4.37 2.50
N CYS A 147 -7.04 4.57 1.32
CA CYS A 147 -6.66 5.67 0.43
C CYS A 147 -7.26 6.98 0.93
N VAL A 148 -6.38 7.97 1.10
CA VAL A 148 -6.69 9.31 1.56
C VAL A 148 -5.91 10.35 0.76
N GLY A 149 -6.46 11.54 0.62
CA GLY A 149 -5.81 12.62 -0.11
C GLY A 149 -6.77 13.75 -0.43
N GLU A 150 -6.22 14.94 -0.50
CA GLU A 150 -6.95 16.15 -0.84
C GLU A 150 -7.26 16.25 -2.33
N VAL A 151 -8.43 16.81 -2.67
CA VAL A 151 -8.86 16.96 -4.06
C VAL A 151 -8.23 18.19 -4.73
N GLY A 152 -8.17 19.31 -4.00
CA GLY A 152 -7.67 20.57 -4.51
C GLY A 152 -6.15 20.60 -4.60
N ARG A 153 -5.61 21.05 -5.74
CA ARG A 153 -4.18 21.39 -5.82
C ARG A 153 -3.96 22.71 -5.07
N PRO A 154 -3.03 22.76 -4.10
CA PRO A 154 -2.66 24.03 -3.47
C PRO A 154 -2.19 25.04 -4.52
N GLU A 155 -2.63 26.29 -4.39
CA GLU A 155 -2.07 27.36 -5.21
C GLU A 155 -0.60 27.60 -4.83
N PRO A 156 0.30 27.86 -5.80
CA PRO A 156 1.66 28.23 -5.49
C PRO A 156 1.66 29.55 -4.71
N GLU A 157 2.43 29.62 -3.64
CA GLU A 157 2.61 30.87 -2.90
C GLU A 157 3.24 31.92 -3.81
N SER A 158 2.70 33.14 -3.76
CA SER A 158 3.29 34.27 -4.48
C SER A 158 4.52 34.75 -3.71
N ASP A 159 5.68 34.59 -4.33
CA ASP A 159 7.01 35.16 -4.04
C ASP A 159 7.22 35.87 -2.68
N GLY A 160 8.00 35.25 -1.78
CA GLY A 160 8.95 35.99 -0.93
C GLY A 160 8.81 35.94 0.59
N ALA A 161 7.93 35.13 1.18
CA ALA A 161 7.90 34.97 2.64
C ALA A 161 8.97 33.95 3.11
N GLU A 162 10.21 34.40 3.22
CA GLU A 162 11.23 33.68 4.00
C GLU A 162 10.76 33.57 5.47
N GLY A 163 10.37 32.36 5.89
CA GLY A 163 10.29 32.01 7.31
C GLY A 163 8.90 31.99 7.96
N GLY A 164 7.80 31.91 7.20
CA GLY A 164 6.46 31.83 7.78
C GLY A 164 5.53 30.93 7.00
N ASP A 165 5.58 29.63 7.31
CA ASP A 165 4.51 28.66 7.05
C ASP A 165 3.99 28.64 5.59
N GLY A 166 4.64 27.79 4.78
CA GLY A 166 4.13 27.22 3.52
C GLY A 166 2.81 26.43 3.68
N ASP A 167 1.92 26.92 4.53
CA ASP A 167 1.12 26.17 5.48
C ASP A 167 -0.35 26.21 5.14
N ALA A 168 -0.86 27.21 4.42
CA ALA A 168 -2.29 27.24 4.12
C ALA A 168 -2.71 26.01 3.27
N GLY A 169 -1.94 25.71 2.22
CA GLY A 169 -2.17 24.53 1.37
C GLY A 169 -1.93 23.21 2.11
N VAL A 170 -0.84 23.12 2.87
CA VAL A 170 -0.53 21.91 3.66
C VAL A 170 -1.56 21.70 4.77
N ARG A 171 -1.98 22.75 5.48
CA ARG A 171 -2.99 22.71 6.54
C ARG A 171 -4.35 22.29 6.01
N ALA A 172 -4.77 22.83 4.86
CA ALA A 172 -6.00 22.39 4.20
C ALA A 172 -5.93 20.92 3.78
N ALA A 173 -4.80 20.47 3.22
CA ALA A 173 -4.60 19.06 2.89
C ALA A 173 -4.62 18.17 4.13
N VAL A 174 -3.95 18.59 5.22
CA VAL A 174 -3.96 17.87 6.51
C VAL A 174 -5.37 17.79 7.07
N GLU A 175 -6.15 18.88 7.05
CA GLU A 175 -7.54 18.91 7.52
C GLU A 175 -8.40 17.91 6.74
N GLU A 176 -8.32 17.91 5.41
CA GLU A 176 -9.08 16.98 4.57
C GLU A 176 -8.64 15.53 4.81
N VAL A 177 -7.33 15.25 4.84
CA VAL A 177 -6.79 13.90 5.07
C VAL A 177 -7.15 13.38 6.46
N VAL A 178 -6.97 14.19 7.51
CA VAL A 178 -7.32 13.81 8.89
C VAL A 178 -8.83 13.58 9.01
N GLY A 179 -9.66 14.42 8.36
CA GLY A 179 -11.10 14.23 8.30
C GLY A 179 -11.48 12.89 7.65
N GLN A 180 -10.84 12.52 6.54
CA GLN A 180 -11.05 11.24 5.86
C GLN A 180 -10.63 10.05 6.75
N VAL A 181 -9.48 10.15 7.43
CA VAL A 181 -9.00 9.13 8.38
C VAL A 181 -9.96 8.98 9.55
N GLN A 182 -10.38 10.08 10.17
CA GLN A 182 -11.34 10.08 11.27
C GLN A 182 -12.68 9.46 10.84
N ALA A 183 -13.18 9.78 9.66
CA ALA A 183 -14.42 9.19 9.16
C ALA A 183 -14.32 7.66 8.98
N ALA A 184 -13.17 7.18 8.51
CA ALA A 184 -12.88 5.77 8.30
C ALA A 184 -12.68 4.97 9.60
N LEU A 185 -12.16 5.58 10.67
CA LEU A 185 -11.80 4.91 11.93
C LEU A 185 -12.79 5.16 13.09
N ARG A 186 -13.69 6.14 12.97
CA ARG A 186 -14.61 6.53 14.05
C ARG A 186 -15.52 5.37 14.46
N GLY A 187 -15.55 5.07 15.77
CA GLY A 187 -16.52 4.15 16.35
C GLY A 187 -16.25 2.67 16.06
N LEU A 188 -15.03 2.32 15.63
CA LEU A 188 -14.60 0.91 15.60
C LEU A 188 -14.52 0.38 17.04
N SER A 189 -15.18 -0.75 17.31
CA SER A 189 -15.18 -1.37 18.64
C SER A 189 -13.89 -2.12 18.91
N GLU A 190 -13.53 -2.30 20.19
CA GLU A 190 -12.41 -3.17 20.61
C GLU A 190 -12.49 -4.57 19.99
N GLU A 191 -13.70 -5.12 19.82
CA GLU A 191 -13.90 -6.40 19.12
C GLU A 191 -13.40 -6.37 17.66
N VAL A 192 -13.61 -5.28 16.94
CA VAL A 192 -13.10 -5.12 15.56
C VAL A 192 -11.58 -5.03 15.55
N LEU A 193 -11.01 -4.33 16.53
CA LEU A 193 -9.57 -4.12 16.66
C LEU A 193 -8.85 -5.42 17.07
N ASN A 194 -9.51 -6.24 17.89
CA ASN A 194 -9.06 -7.56 18.34
C ASN A 194 -9.41 -8.69 17.36
N GLY A 195 -10.15 -8.38 16.28
CA GLY A 195 -10.51 -9.31 15.22
C GLY A 195 -9.34 -9.70 14.31
N GLN A 196 -8.20 -9.03 14.44
CA GLN A 196 -6.93 -9.59 14.01
C GLN A 196 -6.64 -10.78 14.91
N LEU A 197 -6.94 -11.98 14.39
CA LEU A 197 -6.69 -13.27 15.01
C LEU A 197 -5.40 -13.21 15.82
N LYS A 198 -5.44 -13.70 17.08
CA LYS A 198 -4.23 -14.11 17.80
C LYS A 198 -3.33 -14.80 16.78
N GLY A 199 -2.24 -14.15 16.41
CA GLY A 199 -1.25 -14.80 15.56
C GLY A 199 -0.81 -16.08 16.26
N ASP A 200 -0.19 -17.01 15.52
CA ASP A 200 0.45 -18.19 16.12
C ASP A 200 1.46 -17.82 17.23
N SER A 201 1.86 -16.53 17.31
CA SER A 201 2.72 -15.94 18.34
C SER A 201 2.03 -15.63 19.68
N GLY A 202 0.69 -15.65 19.78
CA GLY A 202 -0.03 -15.38 21.02
C GLY A 202 0.00 -13.92 21.51
N GLU A 203 0.62 -13.00 20.77
CA GLU A 203 0.60 -11.56 21.06
C GLU A 203 -0.66 -10.91 20.51
N GLU A 204 -1.20 -9.93 21.26
CA GLU A 204 -2.29 -9.07 20.83
C GLU A 204 -1.78 -8.13 19.72
N ASP A 205 -1.85 -8.56 18.46
CA ASP A 205 -1.58 -7.68 17.32
C ASP A 205 -2.76 -6.72 17.19
N LYS A 206 -2.59 -5.52 17.75
CA LYS A 206 -3.59 -4.46 17.73
C LYS A 206 -3.71 -3.98 16.28
N GLY A 207 -4.92 -4.08 15.72
CA GLY A 207 -5.33 -3.64 14.37
C GLY A 207 -4.30 -2.85 13.55
N GLU A 208 -3.43 -3.49 12.77
CA GLU A 208 -2.57 -2.76 11.83
C GLU A 208 -3.41 -2.08 10.72
N ILE A 209 -3.08 -0.82 10.39
CA ILE A 209 -3.63 -0.09 9.24
C ILE A 209 -2.51 0.50 8.37
N ILE A 210 -2.79 0.66 7.08
CA ILE A 210 -1.93 1.38 6.15
C ILE A 210 -2.72 2.54 5.55
N LEU A 211 -2.21 3.76 5.62
CA LEU A 211 -2.73 4.90 4.88
C LEU A 211 -1.97 5.02 3.55
N ALA A 212 -2.68 4.95 2.43
CA ALA A 212 -2.15 5.35 1.13
C ALA A 212 -2.45 6.84 0.94
N TYR A 213 -1.45 7.68 1.19
CA TYR A 213 -1.56 9.12 0.93
C TYR A 213 -1.37 9.38 -0.57
N GLU A 214 -2.45 9.82 -1.21
CA GLU A 214 -2.58 10.02 -2.65
C GLU A 214 -3.21 11.39 -2.91
N PRO A 215 -2.43 12.48 -3.00
CA PRO A 215 -2.94 13.78 -3.42
C PRO A 215 -3.72 13.59 -4.73
N VAL A 216 -5.04 13.77 -4.71
CA VAL A 216 -5.91 13.30 -5.80
C VAL A 216 -5.59 14.06 -7.09
N TRP A 217 -5.23 15.33 -6.97
CA TRP A 217 -4.76 16.18 -8.06
C TRP A 217 -3.44 15.71 -8.69
N ALA A 218 -2.65 14.89 -8.00
CA ALA A 218 -1.40 14.32 -8.51
C ALA A 218 -1.60 12.92 -9.14
N ILE A 219 -2.77 12.29 -8.98
CA ILE A 219 -3.04 10.96 -9.53
C ILE A 219 -3.02 11.03 -11.06
N GLY A 220 -2.03 10.38 -11.66
CA GLY A 220 -1.86 10.34 -13.11
C GLY A 220 -1.34 11.63 -13.74
N ALA A 221 -0.96 12.63 -12.92
CA ALA A 221 -0.31 13.84 -13.37
C ALA A 221 1.08 13.54 -13.99
N PRO A 222 1.60 14.38 -14.89
CA PRO A 222 2.92 14.18 -15.50
C PRO A 222 4.04 14.16 -14.45
N GLU A 223 3.94 15.08 -13.49
CA GLU A 223 4.85 15.23 -12.37
C GLU A 223 4.15 14.92 -11.04
N PRO A 224 4.85 14.24 -10.10
CA PRO A 224 4.33 14.02 -8.78
C PRO A 224 4.25 15.32 -7.96
N ALA A 225 3.57 15.25 -6.82
CA ALA A 225 3.66 16.28 -5.81
C ALA A 225 5.12 16.47 -5.34
N ALA A 226 5.48 17.70 -4.99
CA ALA A 226 6.81 18.00 -4.47
C ALA A 226 7.09 17.22 -3.18
N ALA A 227 8.29 16.65 -3.04
CA ALA A 227 8.62 15.81 -1.89
C ALA A 227 8.49 16.55 -0.56
N GLU A 228 8.85 17.84 -0.51
CA GLU A 228 8.70 18.69 0.67
C GLU A 228 7.25 18.85 1.10
N TYR A 229 6.35 19.08 0.14
CA TYR A 229 4.91 19.15 0.38
C TYR A 229 4.39 17.84 0.97
N VAL A 230 4.73 16.71 0.33
CA VAL A 230 4.29 15.38 0.78
C VAL A 230 4.77 15.09 2.21
N ARG A 231 6.05 15.35 2.50
CA ARG A 231 6.62 15.17 3.85
C ARG A 231 5.93 16.05 4.88
N ALA A 232 5.63 17.31 4.54
CA ALA A 232 4.98 18.26 5.43
C ALA A 232 3.54 17.83 5.78
N VAL A 233 2.77 17.33 4.80
CA VAL A 233 1.43 16.77 5.03
C VAL A 233 1.51 15.52 5.89
N VAL A 234 2.36 14.55 5.51
CA VAL A 234 2.47 13.26 6.22
C VAL A 234 2.88 13.45 7.68
N ARG A 235 3.85 14.33 7.96
CA ARG A 235 4.28 14.61 9.34
C ARG A 235 3.13 15.12 10.20
N ARG A 236 2.38 16.10 9.73
CA ARG A 236 1.23 16.67 10.45
C ARG A 236 0.07 15.67 10.58
N VAL A 237 -0.15 14.83 9.56
CA VAL A 237 -1.13 13.74 9.64
C VAL A 237 -0.75 12.74 10.73
N ARG A 238 0.52 12.33 10.84
CA ARG A 238 1.00 11.47 11.95
C ARG A 238 0.81 12.10 13.33
N GLU A 239 0.93 13.42 13.42
CA GLU A 239 0.75 14.17 14.66
C GLU A 239 -0.71 14.32 15.09
N SER A 240 -1.67 13.99 14.23
CA SER A 240 -3.10 14.08 14.53
C SER A 240 -3.53 13.14 15.66
N GLU A 241 -4.50 13.59 16.46
CA GLU A 241 -5.05 12.82 17.58
C GLU A 241 -5.66 11.48 17.15
N VAL A 242 -6.24 11.42 15.94
CA VAL A 242 -6.81 10.17 15.40
C VAL A 242 -5.74 9.10 15.18
N LEU A 243 -4.53 9.47 14.72
CA LEU A 243 -3.45 8.51 14.50
C LEU A 243 -2.66 8.23 15.78
N LYS A 244 -2.41 9.24 16.62
CA LYS A 244 -1.79 9.03 17.94
C LYS A 244 -2.65 8.17 18.87
N GLY A 245 -3.97 8.26 18.74
CA GLY A 245 -4.94 7.47 19.49
C GLY A 245 -5.18 6.07 18.90
N TRP A 246 -4.63 5.74 17.74
CA TRP A 246 -4.78 4.41 17.15
C TRP A 246 -3.96 3.38 17.95
N PRO A 247 -4.57 2.28 18.44
CA PRO A 247 -3.88 1.35 19.33
C PRO A 247 -2.90 0.42 18.61
N GLY A 248 -3.05 0.27 17.29
CA GLY A 248 -2.26 -0.62 16.44
C GLY A 248 -1.13 0.06 15.70
N ARG A 249 -0.45 -0.71 14.84
CA ARG A 249 0.57 -0.15 13.93
C ARG A 249 -0.09 0.70 12.85
N VAL A 250 0.45 1.89 12.60
CA VAL A 250 0.08 2.74 11.46
C VAL A 250 1.26 2.85 10.52
N ARG A 251 1.07 2.44 9.26
CA ARG A 251 2.00 2.74 8.18
C ARG A 251 1.40 3.79 7.24
N ILE A 252 2.21 4.67 6.68
CA ILE A 252 1.82 5.64 5.66
C ILE A 252 2.69 5.45 4.43
N VAL A 253 2.06 5.09 3.31
CA VAL A 253 2.71 4.91 2.01
C VAL A 253 2.26 6.03 1.06
N TYR A 254 3.16 6.46 0.17
CA TYR A 254 2.84 7.51 -0.80
C TYR A 254 2.43 6.93 -2.15
N GLY A 255 1.28 7.35 -2.69
CA GLY A 255 0.78 6.88 -3.99
C GLY A 255 0.64 7.92 -5.11
N GLY A 256 1.12 9.16 -4.90
CA GLY A 256 1.09 10.20 -5.94
C GLY A 256 2.14 10.00 -7.05
N ALA A 257 1.81 9.18 -8.06
CA ALA A 257 2.62 8.99 -9.28
C ALA A 257 4.11 8.67 -9.01
N ALA A 258 4.39 7.78 -8.05
CA ALA A 258 5.76 7.44 -7.67
C ALA A 258 6.58 6.81 -8.81
N LYS A 259 7.85 7.22 -8.88
CA LYS A 259 8.85 6.80 -9.89
C LYS A 259 10.18 6.43 -9.17
N PRO A 260 11.13 5.73 -9.82
CA PRO A 260 12.41 5.39 -9.23
C PRO A 260 13.21 6.64 -8.85
N GLY A 261 13.95 6.55 -7.75
CA GLY A 261 14.68 7.67 -7.13
C GLY A 261 13.80 8.56 -6.24
N MET A 262 12.49 8.35 -6.23
CA MET A 262 11.58 9.12 -5.39
C MET A 262 11.70 8.75 -3.92
N TRP A 263 11.99 7.49 -3.58
CA TRP A 263 12.15 7.07 -2.19
C TRP A 263 13.29 7.86 -1.52
N GLY A 264 14.41 8.05 -2.20
CA GLY A 264 15.52 8.88 -1.70
C GLY A 264 15.15 10.34 -1.41
N ARG A 265 14.08 10.87 -2.03
CA ARG A 265 13.58 12.23 -1.78
C ARG A 265 12.48 12.26 -0.71
N LEU A 266 11.70 11.19 -0.58
CA LEU A 266 10.57 11.10 0.36
C LEU A 266 10.96 10.51 1.72
N GLY A 267 12.00 9.67 1.76
CA GLY A 267 12.36 8.83 2.91
C GLY A 267 12.56 9.62 4.20
N GLY A 268 12.14 9.02 5.32
CA GLY A 268 12.25 9.58 6.67
C GLY A 268 10.89 9.79 7.36
N ASP A 269 9.87 10.28 6.64
CA ASP A 269 8.53 10.51 7.19
C ASP A 269 7.49 9.45 6.73
N LEU A 270 7.81 8.66 5.71
CA LEU A 270 6.96 7.66 5.06
C LEU A 270 7.48 6.24 5.30
N ASP A 271 6.59 5.24 5.22
CA ASP A 271 6.88 3.81 5.44
C ASP A 271 6.94 2.99 4.15
N GLY A 272 6.71 3.62 2.99
CA GLY A 272 6.80 2.95 1.69
C GLY A 272 6.12 3.72 0.55
N LEU A 273 5.94 3.01 -0.56
CA LEU A 273 5.32 3.54 -1.78
C LEU A 273 4.12 2.69 -2.19
N PHE A 274 3.10 3.34 -2.73
CA PHE A 274 1.94 2.71 -3.34
C PHE A 274 1.92 3.01 -4.84
N LEU A 275 2.13 1.98 -5.66
CA LEU A 275 2.52 2.18 -7.06
C LEU A 275 1.34 1.94 -8.01
N GLY A 276 1.10 2.92 -8.89
CA GLY A 276 0.16 2.80 -9.99
C GLY A 276 0.82 2.28 -11.27
N ARG A 277 0.52 2.94 -12.40
CA ARG A 277 0.92 2.52 -13.76
C ARG A 277 2.41 2.26 -13.96
N PHE A 278 3.28 2.93 -13.21
CA PHE A 278 4.72 2.77 -13.35
C PHE A 278 5.20 1.37 -12.94
N ALA A 279 4.59 0.77 -11.92
CA ALA A 279 4.93 -0.59 -11.47
C ALA A 279 4.34 -1.69 -12.35
N HIS A 280 3.78 -1.36 -13.52
CA HIS A 280 3.25 -2.35 -14.46
C HIS A 280 4.33 -3.10 -15.25
N GLN A 281 5.60 -2.74 -15.06
CA GLN A 281 6.76 -3.45 -15.61
C GLN A 281 7.48 -4.16 -14.45
N PRO A 282 7.65 -5.50 -14.50
CA PRO A 282 8.27 -6.28 -13.41
C PRO A 282 9.65 -5.75 -13.00
N GLU A 283 10.48 -5.34 -13.96
CA GLU A 283 11.83 -4.84 -13.74
C GLU A 283 11.81 -3.53 -12.94
N GLN A 284 10.87 -2.64 -13.26
CA GLN A 284 10.68 -1.37 -12.55
C GLN A 284 10.16 -1.61 -11.14
N PHE A 285 9.25 -2.57 -10.96
CA PHE A 285 8.71 -2.92 -9.66
C PHE A 285 9.81 -3.49 -8.74
N VAL A 286 10.58 -4.46 -9.24
CA VAL A 286 11.72 -5.05 -8.49
C VAL A 286 12.79 -3.99 -8.18
N LYS A 287 13.09 -3.09 -9.12
CA LYS A 287 14.02 -1.98 -8.86
C LYS A 287 13.56 -1.09 -7.69
N ILE A 288 12.26 -0.80 -7.60
CA ILE A 288 11.70 -0.02 -6.48
C ILE A 288 11.74 -0.81 -5.17
N ILE A 289 11.49 -2.12 -5.19
CA ILE A 289 11.62 -2.98 -4.00
C ILE A 289 13.04 -2.87 -3.42
N HIS A 290 14.07 -2.95 -4.28
CA HIS A 290 15.47 -2.78 -3.90
C HIS A 290 15.78 -1.38 -3.39
N GLU A 291 15.29 -0.34 -4.06
CA GLU A 291 15.46 1.06 -3.66
C GLU A 291 14.89 1.31 -2.25
N VAL A 292 13.66 0.86 -2.00
CA VAL A 292 12.99 1.07 -0.70
C VAL A 292 13.67 0.25 0.41
N ALA A 293 14.10 -0.99 0.11
CA ALA A 293 14.82 -1.83 1.06
C ALA A 293 16.27 -1.35 1.33
N GLY A 294 16.81 -0.42 0.54
CA GLY A 294 18.22 -0.04 0.61
C GLY A 294 19.15 -1.24 0.38
N VAL A 295 18.82 -2.07 -0.60
CA VAL A 295 19.61 -3.25 -1.01
C VAL A 295 20.02 -3.03 -2.47
N ASP A 296 21.33 -2.96 -2.75
CA ASP A 296 21.84 -2.70 -4.10
C ASP A 296 21.24 -3.66 -5.13
N SER A 297 20.63 -3.11 -6.19
CA SER A 297 20.10 -3.91 -7.29
C SER A 297 21.24 -4.34 -8.20
N SER A 298 21.54 -5.63 -8.28
CA SER A 298 22.46 -6.20 -9.29
C SER A 298 21.86 -6.20 -10.71
N VAL A 299 20.63 -5.68 -10.89
CA VAL A 299 19.97 -5.49 -12.18
C VAL A 299 20.66 -4.34 -12.91
N GLY A 300 21.74 -4.67 -13.62
CA GLY A 300 22.63 -3.74 -14.31
C GLY A 300 21.88 -2.82 -15.29
N GLY A 301 22.23 -1.53 -15.23
CA GLY A 301 21.98 -0.61 -16.33
C GLY A 301 22.92 -0.96 -17.48
N GLY A 302 22.33 -1.51 -18.55
CA GLY A 302 22.89 -1.53 -19.89
C GLY A 302 22.05 -0.63 -20.79
#